data_AF-A0A0F9IL03-F1
#
_entry.id   AF-A0A0F9IL03-F1
#
_cell.length_a   1.000
_cell.length_b   1.000
_cell.length_c   1.000
_cell.angle_alpha   90.00
_cell.angle_beta   90.00
_cell.angle_gamma   90.00
#
_symmetry.space_group_name_H-M   'P 1'
#
loop_
_entity.id
_entity.type
_entity.pdbx_description
1 polymer ?
#
loop_
_entity_poly.entity_id
_entity_poly.type
_entity_poly.pdbx_seq_one_letter_code
_entity_poly.pdbx_strand_id
1 'polypeptide(L)'
;MVVKYETIYSSLPVQSLVISTIKKPILEAIPVIFNPEASKIEKLKAAVKLWRGLQALSNLPRPTLENTWHPNSHNLIVIRDWVLDCLSVRNKQGIYAGLNSTRLGLIDKLFNLVIIIYDFDPPWRWILDSVKDNAFDMSWKPRGYGDDWSEGYHWWNE
;
A
#
# COMPACT_ATOMS: atom_id res chain seq x y z
N MET A 1 30.99 17.61 -0.31
CA MET A 1 30.36 16.28 -0.19
C MET A 1 29.03 16.33 -0.90
N VAL A 2 28.84 15.53 -1.95
CA VAL A 2 27.50 15.33 -2.53
C VAL A 2 26.75 14.45 -1.54
N VAL A 3 25.78 15.01 -0.82
CA VAL A 3 24.86 14.22 -0.01
C VAL A 3 24.04 13.40 -1.00
N LYS A 4 24.40 12.11 -1.15
CA LYS A 4 23.61 11.18 -1.93
C LYS A 4 22.33 10.92 -1.16
N TYR A 5 21.25 11.56 -1.57
CA TYR A 5 19.92 11.25 -1.09
C TYR A 5 19.43 9.96 -1.76
N GLU A 6 19.83 8.83 -1.20
CA GLU A 6 19.41 7.51 -1.66
C GLU A 6 18.53 6.88 -0.57
N THR A 7 17.39 6.31 -0.98
CA THR A 7 16.52 5.54 -0.08
C THR A 7 17.25 4.32 0.48
N ILE A 8 16.92 3.89 1.71
CA ILE A 8 17.43 2.65 2.29
C ILE A 8 17.12 1.43 1.42
N TYR A 9 16.02 1.50 0.66
CA TYR A 9 15.62 0.45 -0.27
C TYR A 9 16.55 0.34 -1.47
N SER A 10 17.45 1.30 -1.71
CA SER A 10 18.45 1.23 -2.78
C SER A 10 19.71 0.46 -2.39
N SER A 11 19.87 0.10 -1.11
CA SER A 11 21.00 -0.73 -0.69
C SER A 11 20.82 -2.18 -1.18
N LEU A 12 21.87 -2.79 -1.77
CA LEU A 12 21.80 -4.12 -2.39
C LEU A 12 21.12 -5.21 -1.51
N PRO A 13 21.38 -5.29 -0.20
CA PRO A 13 20.69 -6.27 0.65
C PRO A 13 19.18 -6.01 0.74
N VAL A 14 18.78 -4.74 0.90
CA VAL A 14 17.37 -4.37 1.03
C VAL A 14 16.65 -4.47 -0.32
N GLN A 15 17.30 -4.09 -1.42
CA GLN A 15 16.78 -4.31 -2.78
C GLN A 15 16.40 -5.77 -3.02
N SER A 16 17.29 -6.69 -2.67
CA SER A 16 17.07 -8.13 -2.84
C SER A 16 15.87 -8.62 -2.01
N LEU A 17 15.72 -8.10 -0.80
CA LEU A 17 14.57 -8.40 0.06
C LEU A 17 13.27 -7.81 -0.50
N VAL A 18 13.27 -6.56 -0.97
CA VAL A 18 12.10 -5.91 -1.57
C VAL A 18 11.65 -6.66 -2.83
N ILE A 19 12.58 -7.04 -3.70
CA ILE A 19 12.27 -7.80 -4.93
C ILE A 19 11.64 -9.15 -4.61
N SER A 20 12.23 -9.90 -3.68
CA SER A 20 11.77 -11.25 -3.33
C SER A 20 10.48 -11.25 -2.50
N THR A 21 10.27 -10.24 -1.65
CA THR A 21 9.15 -10.16 -0.71
C THR A 21 7.93 -9.46 -1.29
N ILE A 22 8.14 -8.44 -2.12
CA ILE A 22 7.08 -7.56 -2.63
C ILE A 22 6.92 -7.72 -4.14
N LYS A 23 7.94 -7.35 -4.91
CA LYS A 23 7.81 -7.16 -6.36
C LYS A 23 7.47 -8.46 -7.08
N LYS A 24 8.25 -9.52 -6.86
CA LYS A 24 8.03 -10.81 -7.50
C LYS A 24 6.68 -11.44 -7.11
N PRO A 25 6.29 -11.49 -5.81
CA PRO A 25 4.96 -11.96 -5.43
C PRO A 25 3.80 -11.19 -6.07
N ILE A 26 3.90 -9.85 -6.17
CA ILE A 26 2.88 -9.02 -6.84
C ILE A 26 2.78 -9.38 -8.32
N LEU A 27 3.93 -9.39 -9.02
CA LEU A 27 3.98 -9.68 -10.47
C LEU A 27 3.49 -11.10 -10.80
N GLU A 28 3.69 -12.08 -9.92
CA GLU A 28 3.21 -13.45 -10.13
C GLU A 28 1.73 -13.62 -9.76
N ALA A 29 1.24 -12.93 -8.73
CA ALA A 29 -0.08 -13.19 -8.16
C ALA A 29 -1.19 -12.32 -8.76
N ILE A 30 -0.93 -11.03 -9.01
CA ILE A 30 -1.94 -10.10 -9.52
C ILE A 30 -2.51 -10.57 -10.87
N PRO A 31 -1.70 -10.97 -11.88
CA PRO A 31 -2.25 -11.46 -13.15
C PRO A 31 -3.16 -12.68 -12.98
N VAL A 32 -2.82 -13.59 -12.05
CA VAL A 32 -3.63 -14.80 -11.79
C VAL A 32 -4.94 -14.45 -11.10
N ILE A 33 -4.93 -13.52 -10.15
CA ILE A 33 -6.14 -13.10 -9.41
C ILE A 33 -7.16 -12.46 -10.35
N PHE A 34 -6.69 -11.58 -11.24
CA PHE A 34 -7.55 -10.84 -12.17
C PHE A 34 -7.83 -11.57 -13.49
N ASN A 35 -7.16 -12.70 -13.77
CA ASN A 35 -7.48 -13.52 -14.93
C ASN A 35 -8.88 -14.18 -14.78
N PRO A 36 -9.85 -13.91 -15.66
CA PRO A 36 -11.17 -14.55 -15.59
C PRO A 36 -11.12 -16.06 -15.78
N GLU A 37 -10.17 -16.56 -16.59
CA GLU A 37 -10.01 -17.99 -16.92
C GLU A 37 -9.29 -18.78 -15.84
N ALA A 38 -8.65 -18.12 -14.87
CA ALA A 38 -7.95 -18.80 -13.79
C ALA A 38 -8.92 -19.50 -12.84
N SER A 39 -8.61 -20.74 -12.51
CA SER A 39 -9.42 -21.54 -11.57
C SER A 39 -9.45 -20.91 -10.17
N LYS A 40 -10.50 -21.22 -9.40
CA LYS A 40 -10.60 -20.77 -7.99
C LYS A 40 -9.39 -21.18 -7.15
N ILE A 41 -8.82 -22.35 -7.44
CA ILE A 41 -7.64 -22.89 -6.72
C ILE A 41 -6.39 -22.05 -7.06
N GLU A 42 -6.21 -21.66 -8.32
CA GLU A 42 -5.09 -20.80 -8.73
C GLU A 42 -5.18 -19.41 -8.12
N LYS A 43 -6.38 -18.82 -8.12
CA LYS A 43 -6.64 -17.53 -7.46
C LYS A 43 -6.34 -17.61 -5.96
N LEU A 44 -6.74 -18.69 -5.29
CA LEU A 44 -6.41 -18.89 -3.88
C LEU A 44 -4.90 -19.03 -3.65
N LYS A 45 -4.20 -19.82 -4.48
CA LYS A 45 -2.72 -19.95 -4.40
C LYS A 45 -2.03 -18.60 -4.61
N ALA A 46 -2.50 -17.79 -5.55
CA ALA A 46 -2.01 -16.44 -5.79
C ALA A 46 -2.26 -15.51 -4.59
N ALA A 47 -3.46 -15.54 -4.00
CA ALA A 47 -3.77 -14.77 -2.80
C ALA A 47 -2.87 -15.18 -1.61
N VAL A 48 -2.60 -16.49 -1.43
CA VAL A 48 -1.67 -16.98 -0.40
C VAL A 48 -0.24 -16.48 -0.64
N LYS A 49 0.21 -16.39 -1.89
CA LYS A 49 1.52 -15.79 -2.22
C LYS A 49 1.59 -14.32 -1.78
N LEU A 50 0.56 -13.52 -2.09
CA LEU A 50 0.49 -12.13 -1.64
C LEU A 50 0.45 -12.02 -0.12
N TRP A 51 -0.33 -12.88 0.55
CA TRP A 51 -0.41 -12.90 2.00
C TRP A 51 0.95 -13.19 2.65
N ARG A 52 1.70 -14.17 2.12
CA ARG A 52 3.06 -14.48 2.59
C ARG A 52 4.01 -13.30 2.39
N GLY A 53 3.92 -12.61 1.24
CA GLY A 53 4.67 -11.38 0.99
C GLY A 53 4.35 -10.29 2.01
N LEU A 54 3.05 -10.06 2.29
CA LEU A 54 2.58 -9.11 3.30
C LEU A 54 3.07 -9.46 4.71
N GLN A 55 3.12 -10.74 5.07
CA GLN A 55 3.67 -11.17 6.36
C GLN A 55 5.17 -10.91 6.46
N ALA A 56 5.92 -11.16 5.38
CA ALA A 56 7.37 -10.96 5.34
C ALA A 56 7.79 -9.48 5.29
N LEU A 57 6.86 -8.53 5.11
CA LEU A 57 7.14 -7.09 5.24
C LEU A 57 7.74 -6.69 6.58
N SER A 58 7.44 -7.42 7.66
CA SER A 58 8.04 -7.15 8.97
C SER A 58 9.56 -7.33 9.00
N ASN A 59 10.14 -7.97 7.98
CA ASN A 59 11.58 -8.16 7.83
C ASN A 59 12.25 -7.02 7.04
N LEU A 60 11.47 -6.12 6.44
CA LEU A 60 11.98 -4.94 5.77
C LEU A 60 12.09 -3.77 6.74
N PRO A 61 13.08 -2.87 6.57
CA PRO A 61 13.12 -1.62 7.32
C PRO A 61 11.81 -0.86 7.18
N ARG A 62 11.26 -0.38 8.29
CA ARG A 62 10.06 0.45 8.27
C ARG A 62 10.37 1.78 7.56
N PRO A 63 9.52 2.29 6.66
CA PRO A 63 9.67 3.62 6.09
C PRO A 63 9.61 4.70 7.16
N THR A 64 10.60 5.59 7.15
CA THR A 64 10.71 6.78 7.99
C THR A 64 11.21 7.95 7.14
N LEU A 65 11.05 9.17 7.63
CA LEU A 65 11.55 10.37 6.93
C LEU A 65 13.07 10.35 6.72
N GLU A 66 13.79 9.66 7.61
CA GLU A 66 15.25 9.54 7.61
C GLU A 66 15.77 8.53 6.58
N ASN A 67 14.96 7.52 6.26
CA ASN A 67 15.37 6.39 5.42
C ASN A 67 14.63 6.31 4.07
N THR A 68 13.71 7.23 3.83
CA THR A 68 13.05 7.45 2.54
C THR A 68 13.48 8.79 1.97
N TRP A 69 13.49 8.89 0.64
CA TRP A 69 13.98 10.09 -0.04
C TRP A 69 12.86 10.88 -0.73
N HIS A 70 11.87 10.20 -1.31
CA HIS A 70 10.91 10.90 -2.15
C HIS A 70 9.94 11.76 -1.31
N PRO A 71 9.71 13.04 -1.68
CA PRO A 71 8.80 13.93 -0.94
C PRO A 71 7.38 13.36 -0.78
N ASN A 72 6.88 12.66 -1.80
CA ASN A 72 5.58 12.01 -1.71
C ASN A 72 5.60 10.76 -0.81
N SER A 73 6.73 10.06 -0.67
CA SER A 73 6.90 9.01 0.36
C SER A 73 6.79 9.62 1.76
N HIS A 74 7.36 10.81 1.97
CA HIS A 74 7.22 11.54 3.25
C HIS A 74 5.77 11.91 3.54
N ASN A 75 5.02 12.39 2.53
CA ASN A 75 3.58 12.65 2.68
C ASN A 75 2.80 11.38 3.04
N LEU A 76 3.10 10.25 2.40
CA LEU A 76 2.49 8.95 2.71
C LEU A 76 2.83 8.48 4.13
N ILE A 77 4.04 8.74 4.62
CA ILE A 77 4.46 8.48 6.01
C ILE A 77 3.62 9.31 6.98
N VAL A 78 3.47 10.62 6.72
CA VAL A 78 2.64 11.50 7.55
C VAL A 78 1.18 11.03 7.58
N ILE A 79 0.63 10.64 6.42
CA ILE A 79 -0.73 10.09 6.34
C ILE A 79 -0.84 8.79 7.15
N ARG A 80 0.11 7.85 7.00
CA ARG A 80 0.13 6.61 7.77
C ARG A 80 0.08 6.90 9.27
N ASP A 81 0.97 7.76 9.75
CA ASP A 81 1.11 8.04 11.18
C ASP A 81 -0.14 8.74 11.72
N TRP A 82 -0.70 9.70 10.98
CA TRP A 82 -1.99 10.32 11.31
C TRP A 82 -3.15 9.32 11.37
N VAL A 83 -3.26 8.43 10.38
CA VAL A 83 -4.30 7.38 10.37
C VAL A 83 -4.13 6.44 11.57
N LEU A 84 -2.90 5.99 11.86
CA LEU A 84 -2.63 5.12 13.00
C LEU A 84 -2.94 5.82 14.32
N ASP A 85 -2.61 7.11 14.46
CA ASP A 85 -2.96 7.91 15.63
C ASP A 85 -4.47 8.03 15.80
N CYS A 86 -5.21 8.40 14.74
CA CYS A 86 -6.67 8.49 14.74
C CYS A 86 -7.33 7.15 15.12
N LEU A 87 -6.78 6.04 14.67
CA LEU A 87 -7.31 4.71 14.94
C LEU A 87 -6.84 4.12 16.29
N SER A 88 -5.80 4.71 16.89
CA SER A 88 -5.23 4.27 18.17
C SER A 88 -5.64 5.14 19.36
N VAL A 89 -6.40 6.23 19.14
CA VAL A 89 -6.82 7.16 20.20
C VAL A 89 -7.43 6.42 21.40
N ARG A 90 -6.64 6.33 22.46
CA ARG A 90 -7.10 6.15 23.84
C ARG A 90 -7.94 7.37 24.20
N ASN A 91 -9.21 7.15 24.48
CA ASN A 91 -10.07 8.22 24.99
C ASN A 91 -9.60 8.64 26.39
N LYS A 92 -9.27 9.93 26.57
CA LYS A 92 -9.19 10.57 27.91
C LYS A 92 -10.55 10.58 28.64
N GLN A 93 -11.64 10.17 27.97
CA GLN A 93 -13.01 10.06 28.48
C GLN A 93 -13.60 8.62 28.51
N GLY A 94 -12.78 7.56 28.39
CA GLY A 94 -13.23 6.20 28.72
C GLY A 94 -14.16 5.44 27.75
N ILE A 95 -14.51 5.99 26.57
CA ILE A 95 -15.26 5.23 25.55
C ILE A 95 -14.28 4.61 24.54
N TYR A 96 -14.08 3.29 24.61
CA TYR A 96 -13.18 2.56 23.70
C TYR A 96 -13.88 2.24 22.38
N ALA A 97 -13.34 2.78 21.27
CA ALA A 97 -13.61 2.26 19.93
C ALA A 97 -12.35 2.23 19.05
N GLY A 98 -11.16 2.15 19.65
CA GLY A 98 -9.93 1.92 18.90
C GLY A 98 -9.92 0.53 18.25
N LEU A 99 -9.31 0.41 17.07
CA LEU A 99 -9.09 -0.90 16.45
C LEU A 99 -8.19 -1.76 17.35
N ASN A 100 -8.45 -3.07 17.39
CA ASN A 100 -7.55 -3.98 18.11
C ASN A 100 -6.14 -3.97 17.49
N SER A 101 -5.13 -4.34 18.29
CA SER A 101 -3.72 -4.31 17.90
C SER A 101 -3.44 -5.10 16.61
N THR A 102 -4.15 -6.19 16.37
CA THR A 102 -4.04 -6.99 15.14
C THR A 102 -4.45 -6.20 13.90
N ARG A 103 -5.59 -5.49 13.95
CA ARG A 103 -6.08 -4.68 12.82
C ARG A 103 -5.19 -3.45 12.60
N LEU A 104 -4.74 -2.79 13.67
CA LEU A 104 -3.76 -1.70 13.56
C LEU A 104 -2.46 -2.17 12.92
N GLY A 105 -1.94 -3.34 13.33
CA GLY A 105 -0.74 -3.91 12.74
C GLY A 105 -0.90 -4.28 11.26
N LEU A 106 -2.09 -4.71 10.83
CA LEU A 106 -2.40 -4.94 9.42
C LEU A 106 -2.40 -3.64 8.62
N ILE A 107 -3.03 -2.58 9.16
CA ILE A 107 -3.08 -1.26 8.53
C ILE A 107 -1.67 -0.68 8.39
N ASP A 108 -0.85 -0.71 9.45
CA ASP A 108 0.55 -0.26 9.39
C ASP A 108 1.35 -1.04 8.33
N LYS A 109 1.20 -2.37 8.26
CA LYS A 109 1.84 -3.19 7.21
C LYS A 109 1.41 -2.78 5.80
N LEU A 110 0.12 -2.51 5.58
CA LEU A 110 -0.39 -2.09 4.27
C LEU A 110 0.14 -0.71 3.87
N PHE A 111 0.20 0.25 4.80
CA PHE A 111 0.84 1.53 4.52
C PHE A 111 2.31 1.37 4.20
N ASN A 112 3.04 0.58 4.99
CA ASN A 112 4.46 0.34 4.75
C ASN A 112 4.69 -0.31 3.39
N LEU A 113 3.85 -1.26 2.97
CA LEU A 113 3.89 -1.84 1.61
C LEU A 113 3.82 -0.78 0.52
N VAL A 114 2.81 0.10 0.60
CA VAL A 114 2.58 1.16 -0.40
C VAL A 114 3.75 2.13 -0.44
N ILE A 115 4.22 2.58 0.72
CA ILE A 115 5.36 3.51 0.81
C ILE A 115 6.64 2.88 0.25
N ILE A 116 6.94 1.61 0.59
CA ILE A 116 8.12 0.91 0.08
C ILE A 116 8.07 0.80 -1.44
N ILE A 117 6.93 0.38 -2.01
CA ILE A 117 6.76 0.26 -3.46
C ILE A 117 6.98 1.61 -4.15
N TYR A 118 6.35 2.67 -3.62
CA TYR A 118 6.46 4.02 -4.19
C TYR A 118 7.89 4.59 -4.11
N ASP A 119 8.58 4.37 -2.99
CA ASP A 119 9.93 4.88 -2.76
C ASP A 119 10.99 4.07 -3.52
N PHE A 120 10.79 2.76 -3.68
CA PHE A 120 11.74 1.85 -4.34
C PHE A 120 11.60 1.77 -5.86
N ASP A 121 10.39 1.73 -6.42
CA ASP A 121 10.18 1.32 -7.82
C ASP A 121 9.63 2.48 -8.69
N PRO A 122 10.47 3.11 -9.55
CA PRO A 122 10.07 4.26 -10.35
C PRO A 122 8.80 4.10 -11.21
N PRO A 123 8.52 2.93 -11.83
CA PRO A 123 7.26 2.72 -12.56
C PRO A 123 6.02 2.89 -11.68
N TRP A 124 6.05 2.43 -10.42
CA TRP A 124 4.92 2.58 -9.51
C TRP A 124 4.75 4.02 -9.04
N ARG A 125 5.86 4.74 -8.92
CA ARG A 125 5.85 6.18 -8.70
C ARG A 125 5.16 6.91 -9.85
N TRP A 126 5.51 6.59 -11.08
CA TRP A 126 4.89 7.22 -12.25
C TRP A 126 3.39 6.92 -12.36
N ILE A 127 2.96 5.69 -12.05
CA ILE A 127 1.54 5.35 -12.03
C ILE A 127 0.79 6.16 -10.96
N LEU A 128 1.34 6.28 -9.76
CA LEU A 128 0.69 7.04 -8.68
C LEU A 128 0.74 8.55 -8.94
N ASP A 129 1.83 9.06 -9.49
CA ASP A 129 1.96 10.46 -9.89
C ASP A 129 1.04 10.79 -11.08
N SER A 130 0.82 9.88 -12.04
CA SER A 130 -0.14 10.10 -13.14
C SER A 130 -1.59 10.08 -12.68
N VAL A 131 -1.90 9.36 -11.60
CA VAL A 131 -3.23 9.40 -10.97
C VAL A 131 -3.44 10.69 -10.19
N LYS A 132 -2.38 11.36 -9.71
CA LYS A 132 -2.47 12.64 -9.01
C LYS A 132 -3.09 13.73 -9.89
N ASP A 133 -2.68 13.82 -11.15
CA ASP A 133 -3.23 14.81 -12.09
C ASP A 133 -4.72 14.55 -12.34
N ASN A 134 -5.12 13.28 -12.51
CA ASN A 134 -6.52 12.88 -12.61
C ASN A 134 -7.30 13.10 -11.30
N ALA A 135 -6.67 12.96 -10.13
CA ALA A 135 -7.33 13.12 -8.83
C ALA A 135 -7.77 14.56 -8.57
N PHE A 136 -7.10 15.56 -9.16
CA PHE A 136 -7.56 16.96 -9.12
C PHE A 136 -8.83 17.19 -9.96
N ASP A 137 -9.02 16.39 -11.01
CA ASP A 137 -10.22 16.41 -11.86
C ASP A 137 -11.34 15.49 -11.32
N MET A 138 -11.01 14.59 -10.38
CA MET A 138 -11.98 13.74 -9.71
C MET A 138 -12.81 14.55 -8.70
N SER A 139 -13.93 15.09 -9.18
CA SER A 139 -14.98 15.58 -8.29
C SER A 139 -15.45 14.46 -7.36
N TRP A 140 -15.36 14.67 -6.05
CA TRP A 140 -15.91 13.74 -5.06
C TRP A 140 -17.43 13.71 -5.24
N LYS A 141 -17.96 12.71 -5.93
CA LYS A 141 -19.41 12.48 -5.96
C LYS A 141 -19.76 11.87 -4.60
N PRO A 142 -20.46 12.58 -3.70
CA PRO A 142 -20.92 11.97 -2.47
C PRO A 142 -21.80 10.80 -2.86
N ARG A 143 -21.38 9.56 -2.53
CA ARG A 143 -22.27 8.42 -2.61
C ARG A 143 -23.44 8.73 -1.67
N GLY A 144 -24.58 9.08 -2.25
CA GLY A 144 -25.86 8.86 -1.58
C GLY A 144 -25.91 7.38 -1.23
N TYR A 145 -25.84 7.06 0.06
CA TYR A 145 -26.33 5.80 0.58
C TYR A 145 -27.86 5.81 0.40
N GLY A 146 -28.29 5.61 -0.84
CA GLY A 146 -29.64 5.26 -1.23
C GLY A 146 -29.54 3.90 -1.90
N ASP A 147 -30.31 2.96 -1.40
CA ASP A 147 -30.35 1.57 -1.83
C ASP A 147 -30.52 1.45 -3.35
N ASP A 148 -29.48 1.01 -4.06
CA ASP A 148 -29.64 0.22 -5.30
C ASP A 148 -28.33 -0.53 -5.63
N TRP A 149 -28.39 -1.85 -5.47
CA TRP A 149 -27.33 -2.82 -5.76
C TRP A 149 -27.26 -3.17 -7.25
N SER A 150 -27.22 -2.16 -8.11
CA SER A 150 -27.08 -2.37 -9.55
C SER A 150 -26.23 -1.28 -10.16
N GLU A 151 -24.91 -1.49 -10.19
CA GLU A 151 -24.07 -1.08 -11.32
C GLU A 151 -22.63 -1.55 -11.11
N GLY A 152 -22.11 -2.23 -12.14
CA GLY A 152 -20.80 -2.86 -12.15
C GLY A 152 -19.66 -1.86 -12.06
N TYR A 153 -18.54 -2.32 -11.52
CA TYR A 153 -17.29 -1.60 -11.48
C TYR A 153 -16.77 -1.34 -12.91
N HIS A 154 -17.09 -0.17 -13.46
CA HIS A 154 -16.45 0.37 -14.65
C HIS A 154 -15.28 1.28 -14.22
N TRP A 155 -14.09 0.72 -14.03
CA TRP A 155 -12.86 1.53 -13.95
C TRP A 155 -11.70 0.94 -14.76
N TRP A 156 -12.00 0.22 -15.84
CA TRP A 156 -11.04 -0.14 -16.88
C TRP A 156 -11.70 -0.03 -18.27
N ASN A 157 -10.91 0.37 -19.27
CA ASN A 157 -11.22 0.91 -20.61
C ASN A 157 -11.27 2.44 -20.60
N GLU A 158 -10.46 3.15 -21.39
CA GLU A 158 -10.01 2.88 -22.77
C GLU A 158 -8.52 2.59 -22.94
#